data_AF-A0A0B8MXP5-F1
#
_entry.id   AF-A0A0B8MXP5-F1
#
_cell.length_a   1.000
_cell.length_b   1.000
_cell.length_c   1.000
_cell.angle_alpha   90.00
_cell.angle_beta   90.00
_cell.angle_gamma   90.00
#
_symmetry.space_group_name_H-M   'P 1'
#
loop_
_entity.id
_entity.type
_entity.pdbx_description
1 polymer ?
#
loop_
_entity_poly.entity_id
_entity_poly.type
_entity_poly.pdbx_seq_one_letter_code
_entity_poly.pdbx_strand_id
1 'polypeptide(L)'
;MAFKYTSMTKDPERSPLYTAFNQTEKLDDLEDSYVPLSETTKFADSDTQLFGTTIKSYGIWMVHLMLLLTSFTLFIFGTSSRSNSTLDYVRQFSAWSPADVSVKYNDVKYNFTKSAQEFVGYGPEVDAAWREISYDVGDQWIPKSDLAKLGMPEYSLKVDHPVTGEEGYRVGMEVFHHLHCLNLLRKVTYKEYYEPLGGEFAAGREALQHHTGEIS
;
A
#
# COMPACT_ATOMS: atom_id res chain seq x y z
N MET A 1 -30.62 -13.77 -5.82
CA MET A 1 -29.77 -14.98 -5.84
C MET A 1 -28.61 -14.72 -4.91
N ALA A 2 -28.52 -15.42 -3.78
CA ALA A 2 -27.58 -15.14 -2.70
C ALA A 2 -26.30 -15.96 -2.87
N PHE A 3 -25.13 -15.30 -2.90
CA PHE A 3 -23.83 -15.97 -2.90
C PHE A 3 -23.45 -16.33 -1.47
N LYS A 4 -23.16 -17.62 -1.24
CA LYS A 4 -22.75 -18.19 0.04
C LYS A 4 -21.22 -18.21 0.07
N TYR A 5 -20.60 -17.45 0.98
CA TYR A 5 -19.15 -17.47 1.17
C TYR A 5 -18.76 -18.66 2.05
N THR A 6 -17.82 -19.48 1.58
CA THR A 6 -17.23 -20.58 2.35
C THR A 6 -15.90 -20.12 2.93
N SER A 7 -15.80 -20.08 4.25
CA SER A 7 -14.57 -19.81 5.01
C SER A 7 -13.57 -20.96 4.85
N MET A 8 -12.34 -20.66 4.44
CA MET A 8 -11.22 -21.62 4.43
C MET A 8 -10.74 -21.87 5.86
N THR A 9 -10.92 -23.10 6.33
CA THR A 9 -10.37 -23.61 7.59
C THR A 9 -8.88 -23.91 7.45
N LYS A 10 -8.09 -23.46 8.43
CA LYS A 10 -6.64 -23.63 8.49
C LYS A 10 -6.31 -25.05 8.99
N ASP A 11 -5.77 -25.88 8.11
CA ASP A 11 -5.32 -27.25 8.41
C ASP A 11 -3.97 -27.21 9.16
N PRO A 12 -3.85 -27.77 10.39
CA PRO A 12 -2.71 -27.54 11.29
C PRO A 12 -1.61 -28.61 11.20
N GLU A 13 -1.36 -29.23 10.05
CA GLU A 13 -0.38 -30.34 10.00
C GLU A 13 0.48 -30.39 8.72
N ARG A 14 1.49 -29.50 8.60
CA ARG A 14 2.77 -29.81 7.94
C ARG A 14 3.83 -28.72 8.17
N SER A 15 4.70 -28.90 9.17
CA SER A 15 5.95 -28.14 9.29
C SER A 15 7.00 -28.97 10.04
N PRO A 16 7.94 -29.64 9.34
CA PRO A 16 9.05 -30.32 9.98
C PRO A 16 10.29 -29.44 9.89
N LEU A 17 10.72 -28.87 11.02
CA LEU A 17 12.12 -28.56 11.39
C LEU A 17 12.13 -27.43 12.44
N TYR A 18 11.63 -27.77 13.61
CA TYR A 18 12.04 -27.12 14.84
C TYR A 18 12.17 -28.23 15.88
N THR A 19 13.27 -28.22 16.63
CA THR A 19 13.63 -29.15 17.73
C THR A 19 14.53 -30.33 17.33
N ALA A 20 15.84 -30.09 17.33
CA ALA A 20 16.84 -31.04 17.85
C ALA A 20 18.23 -30.37 17.91
N PHE A 21 18.44 -29.49 18.89
CA PHE A 21 19.79 -29.17 19.36
C PHE A 21 19.68 -28.91 20.87
N ASN A 22 19.82 -29.99 21.63
CA ASN A 22 20.19 -29.99 23.04
C ASN A 22 20.35 -31.43 23.50
N GLN A 23 21.55 -31.99 23.33
CA GLN A 23 22.05 -32.98 24.29
C GLN A 23 23.58 -32.96 24.29
N THR A 24 24.11 -32.25 25.29
CA THR A 24 25.47 -32.38 25.80
C THR A 24 25.69 -33.78 26.36
N GLU A 25 26.71 -34.47 25.88
CA GLU A 25 27.19 -35.74 26.45
C GLU A 25 28.49 -35.48 27.21
N LYS A 26 28.55 -36.03 28.42
CA LYS A 26 29.64 -35.89 29.38
C LYS A 26 30.34 -37.25 29.50
N LEU A 27 31.67 -37.21 29.30
CA LEU A 27 32.77 -37.98 29.91
C LEU A 27 32.46 -39.37 30.50
N ASP A 28 33.29 -40.37 30.13
CA ASP A 28 34.34 -40.90 31.02
C ASP A 28 35.14 -42.02 30.31
N ASP A 29 36.46 -41.80 30.23
CA ASP A 29 37.58 -42.69 30.55
C ASP A 29 37.47 -44.21 30.32
N LEU A 30 38.38 -44.77 29.50
CA LEU A 30 39.39 -45.75 29.97
C LEU A 30 40.43 -46.08 28.86
N GLU A 31 41.63 -45.54 29.07
CA GLU A 31 42.92 -46.25 29.08
C GLU A 31 42.96 -47.69 28.50
N ASP A 32 43.67 -47.91 27.39
CA ASP A 32 44.78 -48.86 27.40
C ASP A 32 45.78 -48.67 26.23
N SER A 33 47.01 -49.01 26.59
CA SER A 33 48.33 -48.83 25.99
C SER A 33 48.63 -49.60 24.69
N TYR A 34 49.56 -49.09 23.85
CA TYR A 34 50.84 -49.71 23.45
C TYR A 34 51.44 -49.05 22.17
N VAL A 35 52.76 -48.80 22.17
CA VAL A 35 53.65 -48.34 21.06
C VAL A 35 54.89 -49.27 21.16
N PRO A 36 55.54 -49.84 20.08
CA PRO A 36 56.24 -49.06 19.03
C PRO A 36 56.51 -49.70 17.62
N LEU A 37 56.80 -48.79 16.67
CA LEU A 37 57.76 -48.77 15.53
C LEU A 37 58.05 -50.01 14.64
N SER A 38 57.97 -49.81 13.30
CA SER A 38 59.05 -50.19 12.38
C SER A 38 59.03 -49.37 11.07
N GLU A 39 60.24 -49.10 10.58
CA GLU A 39 60.61 -48.22 9.46
C GLU A 39 60.22 -48.73 8.07
N THR A 40 60.47 -47.84 7.09
CA THR A 40 60.52 -47.99 5.62
C THR A 40 59.25 -47.48 4.92
N THR A 41 59.29 -46.54 3.97
CA THR A 41 60.31 -46.20 2.97
C THR A 41 60.11 -44.76 2.47
N LYS A 42 61.20 -44.19 1.94
CA LYS A 42 61.28 -42.87 1.31
C LYS A 42 60.53 -42.80 -0.02
N PHE A 43 60.13 -41.56 -0.35
CA PHE A 43 60.15 -40.92 -1.67
C PHE A 43 58.84 -40.82 -2.46
N ALA A 44 58.62 -39.61 -3.01
CA ALA A 44 57.47 -39.10 -3.76
C ALA A 44 56.25 -38.75 -2.88
N ASP A 45 55.68 -37.56 -2.87
CA ASP A 45 55.60 -36.54 -3.90
C ASP A 45 55.18 -35.22 -3.21
N SER A 46 56.07 -34.23 -3.19
CA SER A 46 55.77 -32.90 -2.65
C SER A 46 55.14 -31.96 -3.69
N ASP A 47 54.68 -32.46 -4.84
CA ASP A 47 54.11 -31.63 -5.90
C ASP A 47 52.57 -31.69 -6.00
N THR A 48 51.89 -32.57 -5.25
CA THR A 48 50.43 -32.68 -5.28
C THR A 48 49.69 -31.73 -4.32
N GLN A 49 50.39 -31.01 -3.43
CA GLN A 49 49.76 -30.05 -2.49
C GLN A 49 49.70 -28.60 -2.99
N LEU A 50 50.45 -28.22 -4.04
CA LEU A 50 50.52 -26.81 -4.47
C LEU A 50 49.38 -26.41 -5.42
N PHE A 51 48.81 -27.37 -6.17
CA PHE A 51 47.71 -27.12 -7.10
C PHE A 51 46.31 -27.23 -6.47
N GLY A 52 46.17 -27.96 -5.35
CA GLY A 52 44.88 -28.16 -4.67
C GLY A 52 44.38 -26.98 -3.81
N THR A 53 45.26 -26.03 -3.48
CA THR A 53 44.94 -24.85 -2.63
C THR A 53 44.60 -23.62 -3.48
N THR A 54 45.28 -23.45 -4.61
CA THR A 54 45.08 -22.33 -5.55
C THR A 54 43.75 -22.43 -6.31
N ILE A 55 43.33 -23.65 -6.68
CA ILE A 55 42.04 -23.89 -7.37
C ILE A 55 40.84 -23.66 -6.42
N LYS A 56 40.99 -23.86 -5.11
CA LYS A 56 39.96 -23.55 -4.10
C LYS A 56 39.82 -22.04 -3.83
N SER A 57 40.92 -21.30 -3.91
CA SER A 57 40.94 -19.84 -3.73
C SER A 57 40.17 -19.13 -4.86
N TYR A 58 40.41 -19.51 -6.12
CA TYR A 58 39.74 -18.90 -7.27
C TYR A 58 38.22 -19.15 -7.26
N GLY A 59 37.78 -20.35 -6.83
CA GLY A 59 36.36 -20.66 -6.68
C GLY A 59 35.65 -19.78 -5.66
N ILE A 60 36.31 -19.49 -4.52
CA ILE A 60 35.79 -18.55 -3.53
C ILE A 60 35.63 -17.16 -4.13
N TRP A 61 36.63 -16.66 -4.88
CA TRP A 61 36.53 -15.34 -5.51
C TRP A 61 35.44 -15.27 -6.58
N MET A 62 35.23 -16.34 -7.34
CA MET A 62 34.12 -16.43 -8.31
C MET A 62 32.75 -16.39 -7.64
N VAL A 63 32.58 -17.08 -6.51
CA VAL A 63 31.34 -17.02 -5.71
C VAL A 63 31.12 -15.61 -5.15
N HIS A 64 32.16 -14.98 -4.62
CA HIS A 64 32.07 -13.59 -4.14
C HIS A 64 31.73 -12.62 -5.27
N LEU A 65 32.31 -12.78 -6.46
CA LEU A 65 31.98 -11.98 -7.64
C LEU A 65 30.52 -12.19 -8.07
N MET A 66 30.03 -13.43 -8.08
CA MET A 66 28.63 -13.73 -8.39
C MET A 66 27.66 -13.08 -7.40
N LEU A 67 27.94 -13.20 -6.09
CA LEU A 67 27.14 -12.56 -5.05
C LEU A 67 27.19 -11.04 -5.14
N LEU A 68 28.37 -10.46 -5.42
CA LEU A 68 28.54 -9.03 -5.60
C LEU A 68 27.74 -8.51 -6.81
N LEU A 69 27.82 -9.20 -7.95
CA LEU A 69 27.05 -8.85 -9.14
C LEU A 69 25.55 -8.93 -8.88
N THR A 70 25.10 -9.99 -8.21
CA THR A 70 23.68 -10.15 -7.84
C THR A 70 23.22 -9.06 -6.87
N SER A 71 24.04 -8.72 -5.88
CA SER A 71 23.74 -7.62 -4.95
C SER A 71 23.69 -6.27 -5.67
N PHE A 72 24.62 -6.04 -6.58
CA PHE A 72 24.71 -4.81 -7.36
C PHE A 72 23.53 -4.65 -8.33
N THR A 73 23.11 -5.73 -9.00
CA THR A 73 21.91 -5.71 -9.84
C THR A 73 20.65 -5.45 -9.03
N LEU A 74 20.50 -6.08 -7.85
CA LEU A 74 19.38 -5.80 -6.94
C LEU A 74 19.41 -4.36 -6.41
N PHE A 75 20.59 -3.80 -6.13
CA PHE A 75 20.75 -2.41 -5.68
C PHE A 75 20.39 -1.41 -6.78
N ILE A 76 20.88 -1.62 -8.02
CA ILE A 76 20.51 -0.78 -9.17
C ILE A 76 19.01 -0.92 -9.46
N PHE A 77 18.47 -2.13 -9.47
CA PHE A 77 17.05 -2.34 -9.71
C PHE A 77 16.19 -1.70 -8.62
N GLY A 78 16.58 -1.82 -7.35
CA GLY A 78 15.88 -1.21 -6.22
C GLY A 78 15.94 0.32 -6.23
N THR A 79 17.06 0.91 -6.63
CA THR A 79 17.18 2.37 -6.78
C THR A 79 16.45 2.90 -8.01
N SER A 80 16.46 2.15 -9.13
CA SER A 80 15.74 2.51 -10.37
C SER A 80 14.22 2.34 -10.23
N SER A 81 13.76 1.31 -9.51
CA SER A 81 12.33 1.06 -9.28
C SER A 81 11.68 2.08 -8.33
N ARG A 82 12.49 2.83 -7.56
CA ARG A 82 12.03 3.94 -6.70
C ARG A 82 11.77 5.24 -7.48
N SER A 83 11.90 5.23 -8.80
CA SER A 83 11.80 6.42 -9.65
C SER A 83 10.38 6.94 -9.91
N ASN A 84 9.31 6.20 -9.54
CA ASN A 84 7.96 6.66 -9.80
C ASN A 84 7.46 7.53 -8.65
N SER A 85 7.04 8.76 -8.96
CA SER A 85 6.40 9.62 -7.97
C SER A 85 5.00 9.09 -7.61
N THR A 86 4.49 9.43 -6.43
CA THR A 86 3.09 9.12 -6.07
C THR A 86 2.09 9.63 -7.11
N LEU A 87 2.40 10.78 -7.72
CA LEU A 87 1.60 11.36 -8.80
C LEU A 87 1.54 10.43 -10.03
N ASP A 88 2.66 9.83 -10.42
CA ASP A 88 2.71 8.92 -11.57
C ASP A 88 1.84 7.68 -11.34
N TYR A 89 1.89 7.13 -10.13
CA TYR A 89 1.05 6.00 -9.74
C TYR A 89 -0.44 6.37 -9.77
N VAL A 90 -0.80 7.51 -9.17
CA VAL A 90 -2.20 7.96 -9.14
C VAL A 90 -2.73 8.22 -10.55
N ARG A 91 -1.93 8.83 -11.43
CA ARG A 91 -2.29 9.02 -12.85
C ARG A 91 -2.49 7.71 -13.61
N GLN A 92 -1.71 6.68 -13.27
CA GLN A 92 -1.82 5.38 -13.93
C GLN A 92 -3.14 4.66 -13.60
N PHE A 93 -3.64 4.82 -12.37
CA PHE A 93 -4.79 4.05 -11.88
C PHE A 93 -6.08 4.87 -11.68
N SER A 94 -6.02 6.19 -11.81
CA SER A 94 -7.20 7.06 -11.69
C SER A 94 -7.83 7.36 -13.04
N ALA A 95 -9.13 7.67 -13.04
CA ALA A 95 -9.79 8.21 -14.22
C ALA A 95 -9.14 9.55 -14.63
N TRP A 96 -9.12 9.81 -15.94
CA TRP A 96 -8.64 11.08 -16.46
C TRP A 96 -9.46 12.25 -15.87
N SER A 97 -8.80 13.34 -15.54
CA SER A 97 -9.47 14.56 -15.09
C SER A 97 -8.72 15.79 -15.62
N PRO A 98 -9.43 16.82 -16.12
CA PRO A 98 -8.82 18.11 -16.43
C PRO A 98 -8.09 18.74 -15.23
N ALA A 99 -8.52 18.41 -14.01
CA ALA A 99 -7.94 18.94 -12.78
C ALA A 99 -6.57 18.32 -12.43
N ASP A 100 -6.11 17.28 -13.12
CA ASP A 100 -4.82 16.61 -12.85
C ASP A 100 -3.63 17.58 -12.88
N VAL A 101 -3.68 18.62 -13.71
CA VAL A 101 -2.62 19.66 -13.78
C VAL A 101 -2.49 20.48 -12.49
N SER A 102 -3.50 20.44 -11.62
CA SER A 102 -3.54 21.19 -10.37
C SER A 102 -3.10 20.37 -9.15
N VAL A 103 -2.90 19.07 -9.31
CA VAL A 103 -2.55 18.16 -8.20
C VAL A 103 -1.04 18.20 -7.93
N LYS A 104 -0.67 18.44 -6.66
CA LYS A 104 0.73 18.40 -6.19
C LYS A 104 0.83 17.61 -4.90
N TYR A 105 1.77 16.66 -4.88
CA TYR A 105 2.07 15.88 -3.68
C TYR A 105 3.21 16.56 -2.92
N ASN A 106 3.01 16.75 -1.61
CA ASN A 106 4.03 17.28 -0.72
C ASN A 106 4.15 16.34 0.48
N ASP A 107 5.39 16.04 0.85
CA ASP A 107 5.66 15.28 2.06
C ASP A 107 5.49 16.18 3.28
N VAL A 108 4.44 15.92 4.06
CA VAL A 108 4.14 16.66 5.29
C VAL A 108 4.23 15.73 6.50
N LYS A 109 4.92 16.16 7.54
CA LYS A 109 4.88 15.46 8.85
C LYS A 109 3.64 15.92 9.59
N TYR A 110 2.68 15.01 9.76
CA TYR A 110 1.45 15.31 10.48
C TYR A 110 1.73 15.61 11.96
N ASN A 111 1.20 16.72 12.46
CA ASN A 111 1.34 17.13 13.85
C ASN A 111 0.02 16.86 14.61
N PHE A 112 0.01 15.83 15.44
CA PHE A 112 -1.15 15.46 16.25
C PHE A 112 -1.43 16.41 17.43
N THR A 113 -0.53 17.35 17.73
CA THR A 113 -0.51 18.05 19.03
C THR A 113 -1.19 19.42 19.03
N LYS A 114 -1.53 20.03 17.89
CA LYS A 114 -2.18 21.36 17.85
C LYS A 114 -3.12 21.59 16.63
N SER A 115 -4.37 21.92 16.94
CA SER A 115 -5.23 22.92 16.27
C SER A 115 -5.67 22.76 14.80
N ALA A 116 -6.07 21.57 14.36
CA ALA A 116 -6.97 21.45 13.20
C ALA A 116 -8.40 21.17 13.68
N GLN A 117 -8.97 22.10 14.45
CA GLN A 117 -10.34 21.98 14.99
C GLN A 117 -11.40 22.49 14.02
N GLU A 118 -10.99 23.11 12.91
CA GLU A 118 -11.91 23.72 11.94
C GLU A 118 -12.97 22.74 11.41
N PHE A 119 -12.59 21.47 11.25
CA PHE A 119 -13.48 20.41 10.77
C PHE A 119 -14.04 19.50 11.88
N VAL A 120 -13.74 19.79 13.15
CA VAL A 120 -14.09 18.93 14.29
C VAL A 120 -15.26 19.53 15.06
N GLY A 121 -16.20 18.70 15.51
CA GLY A 121 -17.35 19.15 16.29
C GLY A 121 -18.59 19.38 15.45
N TYR A 122 -19.47 20.26 15.94
CA TYR A 122 -20.71 20.68 15.31
C TYR A 122 -20.89 22.19 15.45
N GLY A 123 -21.75 22.77 14.62
CA GLY A 123 -22.06 24.20 14.67
C GLY A 123 -21.82 24.92 13.35
N PRO A 124 -22.31 26.17 13.22
CA PRO A 124 -22.29 26.90 11.96
C PRO A 124 -20.88 27.12 11.38
N GLU A 125 -19.88 27.35 12.25
CA GLU A 125 -18.48 27.57 11.84
C GLU A 125 -17.87 26.30 11.24
N VAL A 126 -18.07 25.16 11.91
CA VAL A 126 -17.61 23.84 11.44
C VAL A 126 -18.34 23.45 10.15
N ASP A 127 -19.64 23.70 10.08
CA ASP A 127 -20.44 23.42 8.89
C ASP A 127 -20.04 24.29 7.69
N ALA A 128 -19.64 25.54 7.93
CA ALA A 128 -19.13 26.44 6.90
C ALA A 128 -17.79 25.92 6.34
N ALA A 129 -16.85 25.54 7.23
CA ALA A 129 -15.57 24.97 6.80
C ALA A 129 -15.76 23.70 5.97
N TRP A 130 -16.61 22.78 6.43
CA TRP A 130 -16.94 21.58 5.65
C TRP A 130 -17.57 21.92 4.31
N ARG A 131 -18.46 22.93 4.25
CA ARG A 131 -19.13 23.32 3.01
C ARG A 131 -18.15 23.83 1.96
N GLU A 132 -17.18 24.65 2.37
CA GLU A 132 -16.15 25.22 1.51
C GLU A 132 -15.40 24.15 0.72
N ILE A 133 -15.08 23.01 1.38
CA ILE A 133 -14.30 21.95 0.74
C ILE A 133 -15.14 20.87 0.04
N SER A 134 -16.46 20.82 0.27
CA SER A 134 -17.30 19.71 -0.21
C SER A 134 -18.45 20.10 -1.14
N TYR A 135 -19.28 21.08 -0.78
CA TYR A 135 -20.49 21.43 -1.56
C TYR A 135 -20.30 22.69 -2.42
N ASP A 136 -19.39 23.59 -2.06
CA ASP A 136 -19.21 24.88 -2.77
C ASP A 136 -18.36 24.78 -4.04
N VAL A 137 -18.04 23.58 -4.51
CA VAL A 137 -17.23 23.33 -5.70
C VAL A 137 -18.01 23.41 -7.02
N GLY A 138 -19.34 23.55 -6.95
CA GLY A 138 -20.22 23.72 -8.10
C GLY A 138 -20.40 22.48 -8.96
N ASP A 139 -21.29 22.58 -9.95
CA ASP A 139 -21.47 21.54 -10.97
C ASP A 139 -20.26 21.50 -11.90
N GLN A 140 -19.73 20.30 -12.11
CA GLN A 140 -18.56 20.10 -12.94
C GLN A 140 -18.96 19.68 -14.35
N TRP A 141 -18.23 20.20 -15.31
CA TRP A 141 -18.55 20.10 -16.72
C TRP A 141 -17.28 19.79 -17.52
N ILE A 142 -17.44 19.01 -18.59
CA ILE A 142 -16.40 18.82 -19.61
C ILE A 142 -16.97 19.04 -21.01
N PRO A 143 -16.14 19.49 -21.97
CA PRO A 143 -16.55 19.58 -23.37
C PRO A 143 -16.79 18.19 -23.95
N LYS A 144 -17.60 18.12 -25.02
CA LYS A 144 -17.90 16.85 -25.72
C LYS A 144 -16.64 16.12 -26.20
N SER A 145 -15.60 16.87 -26.60
CA SER A 145 -14.32 16.31 -27.06
C SER A 145 -13.60 15.47 -25.99
N ASP A 146 -13.91 15.70 -24.71
CA ASP A 146 -13.21 15.09 -23.60
C ASP A 146 -13.92 13.84 -23.05
N LEU A 147 -15.17 13.59 -23.43
CA LEU A 147 -15.93 12.42 -22.97
C LEU A 147 -15.20 11.10 -23.30
N ALA A 148 -14.61 11.02 -24.50
CA ALA A 148 -13.88 9.84 -24.94
C ALA A 148 -12.68 9.51 -24.04
N LYS A 149 -12.07 10.51 -23.39
CA LYS A 149 -10.95 10.31 -22.45
C LYS A 149 -11.38 9.62 -21.16
N LEU A 150 -12.66 9.74 -20.78
CA LEU A 150 -13.25 9.07 -19.62
C LEU A 150 -13.75 7.65 -19.94
N GLY A 151 -13.81 7.26 -21.22
CA GLY A 151 -14.42 5.99 -21.63
C GLY A 151 -15.92 5.90 -21.31
N MET A 152 -16.60 7.05 -21.18
CA MET A 152 -18.01 7.13 -20.82
C MET A 152 -18.91 7.17 -22.07
N PRO A 153 -20.16 6.67 -21.98
CA PRO A 153 -21.05 6.61 -23.12
C PRO A 153 -21.64 7.99 -23.49
N GLU A 154 -21.93 8.21 -24.78
CA GLU A 154 -22.47 9.49 -25.28
C GLU A 154 -23.86 9.86 -24.76
N TYR A 155 -24.61 8.88 -24.24
CA TYR A 155 -25.91 9.08 -23.58
C TYR A 155 -25.79 9.56 -22.12
N SER A 156 -24.56 9.81 -21.64
CA SER A 156 -24.32 10.47 -20.34
C SER A 156 -25.05 11.82 -20.28
N LEU A 157 -25.32 12.28 -19.05
CA LEU A 157 -26.07 13.51 -18.81
C LEU A 157 -25.39 14.73 -19.44
N LYS A 158 -26.08 15.36 -20.39
CA LYS A 158 -25.64 16.59 -21.06
C LYS A 158 -26.15 17.82 -20.33
N VAL A 159 -25.30 18.82 -20.22
CA VAL A 159 -25.64 20.13 -19.65
C VAL A 159 -24.89 21.24 -20.38
N ASP A 160 -25.46 22.44 -20.41
CA ASP A 160 -24.83 23.62 -20.98
C ASP A 160 -23.85 24.24 -19.98
N HIS A 161 -22.69 24.67 -20.47
CA HIS A 161 -21.72 25.38 -19.66
C HIS A 161 -22.35 26.66 -19.11
N PRO A 162 -22.27 26.93 -17.78
CA PRO A 162 -23.04 28.00 -17.15
C PRO A 162 -22.72 29.41 -17.65
N VAL A 163 -21.48 29.64 -18.11
CA VAL A 163 -21.02 30.93 -18.64
C VAL A 163 -21.12 31.02 -20.17
N THR A 164 -20.63 30.03 -20.91
CA THR A 164 -20.51 30.08 -22.38
C THR A 164 -21.74 29.54 -23.12
N GLY A 165 -22.60 28.75 -22.45
CA GLY A 165 -23.74 28.07 -23.07
C GLY A 165 -23.36 26.89 -23.98
N GLU A 166 -22.10 26.45 -23.96
CA GLU A 166 -21.66 25.30 -24.75
C GLU A 166 -22.20 23.98 -24.17
N GLU A 167 -22.91 23.19 -24.99
CA GLU A 167 -23.37 21.86 -24.58
C GLU A 167 -22.17 20.92 -24.36
N GLY A 168 -22.09 20.33 -23.17
CA GLY A 168 -21.12 19.30 -22.83
C GLY A 168 -21.74 18.28 -21.89
N TYR A 169 -20.92 17.67 -21.04
CA TYR A 169 -21.34 16.62 -20.13
C TYR A 169 -21.16 17.02 -18.68
N ARG A 170 -22.15 16.71 -17.84
CA ARG A 170 -22.03 16.83 -16.39
C ARG A 170 -21.16 15.69 -15.87
N VAL A 171 -20.15 16.04 -15.09
CA VAL A 171 -19.24 15.09 -14.45
C VAL A 171 -19.17 15.36 -12.94
N GLY A 172 -18.53 14.45 -12.21
CA GLY A 172 -18.28 14.58 -10.78
C GLY A 172 -16.89 14.05 -10.42
N MET A 173 -16.13 14.84 -9.66
CA MET A 173 -14.88 14.42 -9.05
C MET A 173 -15.21 13.68 -7.76
N GLU A 174 -14.81 12.41 -7.70
CA GLU A 174 -15.14 11.50 -6.61
C GLU A 174 -14.69 11.99 -5.22
N VAL A 175 -13.65 12.83 -5.17
CA VAL A 175 -13.17 13.43 -3.92
C VAL A 175 -14.26 14.19 -3.15
N PHE A 176 -15.20 14.84 -3.84
CA PHE A 176 -16.27 15.58 -3.17
C PHE A 176 -17.35 14.66 -2.63
N HIS A 177 -17.62 13.54 -3.30
CA HIS A 177 -18.48 12.49 -2.76
C HIS A 177 -17.86 11.90 -1.48
N HIS A 178 -16.56 11.64 -1.47
CA HIS A 178 -15.86 11.19 -0.28
C HIS A 178 -15.95 12.21 0.87
N LEU A 179 -15.72 13.49 0.60
CA LEU A 179 -15.83 14.55 1.61
C LEU A 179 -17.27 14.71 2.14
N HIS A 180 -18.27 14.58 1.28
CA HIS A 180 -19.69 14.56 1.67
C HIS A 180 -19.97 13.42 2.66
N CYS A 181 -19.57 12.19 2.32
CA CYS A 181 -19.78 11.04 3.20
C CYS A 181 -19.01 11.16 4.52
N LEU A 182 -17.78 11.67 4.49
CA LEU A 182 -16.99 11.91 5.70
C LEU A 182 -17.65 12.97 6.61
N ASN A 183 -18.17 14.05 6.02
CA ASN A 183 -18.92 15.08 6.74
C ASN A 183 -20.21 14.52 7.34
N LEU A 184 -20.93 13.68 6.59
CA LEU A 184 -22.15 13.04 7.07
C LEU A 184 -21.85 12.12 8.27
N LEU A 185 -20.76 11.35 8.21
CA LEU A 185 -20.32 10.53 9.35
C LEU A 185 -20.03 11.38 10.59
N ARG A 186 -19.34 12.52 10.44
CA ARG A 186 -19.17 13.49 11.53
C ARG A 186 -20.52 13.95 12.08
N LYS A 187 -21.46 14.38 11.23
CA LYS A 187 -22.77 14.86 11.69
C LYS A 187 -23.55 13.79 12.45
N VAL A 188 -23.43 12.51 12.06
CA VAL A 188 -24.07 11.40 12.79
C VAL A 188 -23.57 11.27 14.22
N THR A 189 -22.31 11.62 14.50
CA THR A 189 -21.79 11.65 15.90
C THR A 189 -22.37 12.77 16.77
N TYR A 190 -23.10 13.72 16.16
CA TYR A 190 -23.78 14.84 16.83
C TYR A 190 -25.27 14.87 16.44
N LYS A 191 -25.90 13.69 16.44
CA LYS A 191 -27.27 13.49 15.94
C LYS A 191 -28.29 14.44 16.57
N GLU A 192 -28.19 14.67 17.88
CA GLU A 192 -29.13 15.53 18.62
C GLU A 192 -29.10 16.98 18.12
N TYR A 193 -27.96 17.43 17.59
CA TYR A 193 -27.82 18.76 17.01
C TYR A 193 -28.34 18.83 15.57
N TYR A 194 -28.07 17.82 14.74
CA TYR A 194 -28.41 17.86 13.30
C TYR A 194 -29.79 17.34 12.95
N GLU A 195 -30.35 16.40 13.73
CA GLU A 195 -31.67 15.82 13.47
C GLU A 195 -32.80 16.88 13.43
N PRO A 196 -32.85 17.87 14.36
CA PRO A 196 -33.85 18.94 14.28
C PRO A 196 -33.66 19.91 13.10
N LEU A 197 -32.46 20.00 12.54
CA LEU A 197 -32.13 20.89 11.41
C LEU A 197 -32.56 20.32 10.05
N GLY A 198 -32.90 19.02 10.00
CA GLY A 198 -33.35 18.34 8.78
C GLY A 198 -32.22 18.07 7.78
N GLY A 199 -32.49 18.28 6.49
CA GLY A 199 -31.54 17.98 5.41
C GLY A 199 -31.32 16.48 5.24
N GLU A 200 -30.05 16.03 5.25
CA GLU A 200 -29.66 14.61 5.15
C GLU A 200 -30.32 13.74 6.24
N PHE A 201 -30.66 14.34 7.38
CA PHE A 201 -31.33 13.66 8.50
C PHE A 201 -32.85 13.58 8.34
N ALA A 202 -33.44 14.38 7.44
CA ALA A 202 -34.89 14.38 7.19
C ALA A 202 -35.36 13.18 6.35
N ALA A 203 -34.46 12.57 5.57
CA ALA A 203 -34.77 11.40 4.74
C ALA A 203 -34.99 10.11 5.56
N GLY A 204 -34.80 10.18 6.88
CA GLY A 204 -35.00 9.07 7.80
C GLY A 204 -33.75 8.19 7.98
N ARG A 205 -33.86 7.26 8.93
CA ARG A 205 -32.72 6.44 9.39
C ARG A 205 -32.16 5.52 8.31
N GLU A 206 -33.02 5.00 7.43
CA GLU A 206 -32.63 4.09 6.35
C GLU A 206 -31.76 4.80 5.30
N ALA A 207 -32.14 6.01 4.90
CA ALA A 207 -31.35 6.82 3.98
C ALA A 207 -29.97 7.17 4.57
N LEU A 208 -29.91 7.51 5.86
CA LEU A 208 -28.64 7.74 6.55
C LEU A 208 -27.77 6.47 6.58
N GLN A 209 -28.37 5.30 6.85
CA GLN A 209 -27.66 4.02 6.88
C GLN A 209 -27.04 3.65 5.54
N HIS A 210 -27.65 4.01 4.42
CA HIS A 210 -27.04 3.81 3.10
C HIS A 210 -25.69 4.53 2.95
N HIS A 211 -25.49 5.64 3.67
CA HIS A 211 -24.25 6.40 3.64
C HIS A 211 -23.27 6.05 4.78
N THR A 212 -23.78 5.67 5.95
CA THR A 212 -22.93 5.49 7.16
C THR A 212 -22.76 4.03 7.61
N GLY A 213 -23.52 3.10 7.03
CA GLY A 213 -23.64 1.75 7.56
C GLY A 213 -24.42 1.68 8.88
N GLU A 214 -24.47 0.48 9.47
CA GLU A 214 -25.12 0.26 10.76
C GLU A 214 -24.18 0.73 11.89
N ILE A 215 -24.47 1.90 12.45
CA ILE A 215 -23.75 2.42 13.62
C ILE A 215 -24.67 2.17 14.82
N SER A 216 -24.30 1.16 15.62
CA SER A 216 -25.02 0.70 16.82
C SER A 216 -24.92 1.67 17.98
#